data_AF-A0A3A8ZU55-F1
#
_entry.id   AF-A0A3A8ZU55-F1
#
_cell.length_a   1.000
_cell.length_b   1.000
_cell.length_c   1.000
_cell.angle_alpha   90.00
_cell.angle_beta   90.00
_cell.angle_gamma   90.00
#
_symmetry.space_group_name_H-M   'P 1'
#
loop_
_entity.id
_entity.type
_entity.pdbx_description
1 polymer ?
#
loop_
_entity_poly.entity_id
_entity_poly.type
_entity_poly.pdbx_seq_one_letter_code
_entity_poly.pdbx_strand_id
1 'polypeptide(L)'
;MAAYYYGIELYVASAAVHDGEINGRKVQIKISQQDNIVINHEPEYLIVMYLNKSGNVYEVYNGPGKEPWNNAGKRDSHNNRHIMVNNLMELDKNVSGEMRIKPIHMIEKMRREYKNRMGDRK
;
A
#
# COMPACT_ATOMS: atom_id res chain seq x y z
N MET A 1 10.86 -0.01 -6.19
CA MET A 1 9.82 1.03 -6.39
C MET A 1 9.58 1.84 -5.12
N ALA A 2 9.04 1.27 -4.04
CA ALA A 2 8.83 2.01 -2.79
C ALA A 2 10.14 2.56 -2.17
N ALA A 3 11.23 1.78 -2.18
CA ALA A 3 12.55 2.25 -1.76
C ALA A 3 13.01 3.51 -2.52
N TYR A 4 12.72 3.58 -3.83
CA TYR A 4 13.00 4.78 -4.62
C TYR A 4 12.16 5.95 -4.12
N TYR A 5 10.82 5.85 -4.08
CA TYR A 5 9.98 7.00 -3.72
C TYR A 5 10.12 7.50 -2.29
N TYR A 6 10.41 6.61 -1.33
CA TYR A 6 10.35 6.94 0.09
C TYR A 6 11.69 6.79 0.81
N GLY A 7 12.74 6.29 0.17
CA GLY A 7 14.03 6.05 0.84
C GLY A 7 13.96 4.93 1.88
N ILE A 8 13.08 3.94 1.67
CA ILE A 8 12.94 2.80 2.59
C ILE A 8 14.11 1.85 2.41
N GLU A 9 14.74 1.48 3.52
CA GLU A 9 15.75 0.43 3.58
C GLU A 9 15.04 -0.92 3.56
N LEU A 10 15.16 -1.64 2.45
CA LEU A 10 14.50 -2.94 2.29
C LEU A 10 15.24 -4.01 3.09
N TYR A 11 14.48 -4.82 3.80
CA TYR A 11 15.05 -6.02 4.42
C TYR A 11 15.43 -7.04 3.34
N VAL A 12 16.34 -7.95 3.70
CA VAL A 12 16.65 -9.10 2.86
C VAL A 12 15.37 -9.91 2.64
N ALA A 13 15.20 -10.44 1.42
CA ALA A 13 14.05 -11.28 1.08
C ALA A 13 13.84 -12.38 2.14
N SER A 14 12.57 -12.65 2.48
CA SER A 14 12.11 -13.60 3.51
C SER A 14 12.07 -13.11 4.97
N ALA A 15 12.14 -11.80 5.24
CA ALA A 15 11.69 -11.26 6.54
C ALA A 15 10.17 -11.46 6.71
N ALA A 16 9.75 -12.08 7.82
CA ALA A 16 8.45 -12.73 7.94
C ALA A 16 7.20 -11.81 7.92
N VAL A 17 7.36 -10.49 8.00
CA VAL A 17 6.25 -9.57 8.30
C VAL A 17 6.37 -8.24 7.54
N HIS A 18 7.52 -7.58 7.64
CA HIS A 18 7.76 -6.26 7.05
C HIS A 18 8.71 -6.33 5.87
N ASP A 19 8.57 -5.39 4.93
CA ASP A 19 9.37 -5.33 3.71
C ASP A 19 10.60 -4.41 3.87
N GLY A 20 10.58 -3.51 4.85
CA GLY A 20 11.69 -2.62 5.15
C GLY A 20 11.42 -1.70 6.34
N GLU A 21 12.32 -0.75 6.53
CA GLU A 21 12.28 0.22 7.62
C GLU A 21 12.67 1.62 7.14
N ILE A 22 12.13 2.64 7.82
CA ILE A 22 12.59 4.01 7.67
C ILE A 22 12.44 4.76 8.99
N ASN A 23 13.53 5.37 9.46
CA ASN A 23 13.55 6.13 10.73
C ASN A 23 12.96 5.34 11.92
N GLY A 24 13.26 4.05 12.04
CA GLY A 24 12.74 3.17 13.10
C GLY A 24 11.30 2.68 12.88
N ARG A 25 10.62 3.11 11.81
CA ARG A 25 9.26 2.66 11.48
C ARG A 25 9.32 1.44 10.57
N LYS A 26 8.73 0.33 11.00
CA LYS A 26 8.65 -0.89 10.18
C LYS A 26 7.53 -0.77 9.16
N VAL A 27 7.87 -0.95 7.89
CA VAL A 27 6.95 -0.69 6.77
C VAL A 27 6.66 -1.98 6.02
N GLN A 28 5.38 -2.25 5.82
CA GLN A 28 4.90 -3.21 4.84
C GLN A 28 4.57 -2.47 3.53
N ILE A 29 5.01 -3.02 2.40
CA ILE A 29 4.85 -2.47 1.07
C ILE A 29 3.96 -3.41 0.25
N LYS A 30 2.89 -2.87 -0.33
CA LYS A 30 2.04 -3.59 -1.28
C LYS A 30 2.00 -2.83 -2.59
N ILE A 31 2.33 -3.51 -3.68
CA ILE A 31 2.16 -3.00 -5.04
C ILE A 31 1.04 -3.82 -5.68
N SER A 32 -0.02 -3.17 -6.13
CA SER A 32 -1.15 -3.83 -6.78
C SER A 32 -1.37 -3.33 -8.20
N GLN A 33 -1.78 -4.25 -9.07
CA GLN A 33 -2.39 -3.92 -10.36
C GLN A 33 -3.90 -4.22 -10.36
N GLN A 34 -4.42 -4.75 -9.25
CA GLN A 34 -5.78 -5.24 -9.06
C GLN A 34 -6.61 -4.28 -8.19
N ASP A 35 -7.89 -4.59 -8.00
CA ASP A 35 -8.80 -3.75 -7.23
C ASP A 35 -8.65 -3.86 -5.71
N ASN A 36 -7.85 -4.80 -5.21
CA ASN A 36 -7.60 -5.01 -3.79
C ASN A 36 -6.11 -5.30 -3.53
N ILE A 37 -5.78 -5.32 -2.24
CA ILE A 37 -4.56 -5.93 -1.72
C ILE A 37 -4.93 -6.96 -0.66
N VAL A 38 -3.96 -7.83 -0.36
CA VAL A 38 -4.04 -8.82 0.70
C VAL A 38 -3.05 -8.49 1.81
N ILE A 39 -3.54 -8.51 3.05
CA ILE A 39 -2.76 -8.41 4.28
C ILE A 39 -3.07 -9.61 5.18
N ASN A 40 -2.05 -10.23 5.77
CA ASN A 40 -2.19 -11.44 6.60
C ASN A 40 -1.87 -11.18 8.09
N HIS A 41 -1.29 -10.04 8.42
CA HIS A 41 -1.07 -9.53 9.78
C HIS A 41 -1.31 -8.01 9.80
N GLU A 42 -1.45 -7.44 11.00
CA GLU A 42 -1.55 -5.99 11.19
C GLU A 42 -0.17 -5.36 10.93
N PRO A 43 -0.04 -4.47 9.92
CA PRO A 43 1.20 -3.75 9.69
C PRO A 43 1.35 -2.59 10.69
N GLU A 44 2.59 -2.29 11.09
CA GLU A 44 2.87 -1.07 11.86
C GLU A 44 2.67 0.16 10.97
N TYR A 45 3.39 0.22 9.84
CA TYR A 45 3.13 1.15 8.74
C TYR A 45 2.86 0.38 7.44
N LEU A 46 2.00 0.95 6.60
CA LEU A 46 1.62 0.41 5.31
C LEU A 46 1.81 1.47 4.23
N ILE A 47 2.53 1.10 3.17
CA ILE A 47 2.54 1.83 1.90
C ILE A 47 1.90 0.94 0.84
N VAL A 48 0.89 1.48 0.17
CA VAL A 48 0.23 0.82 -0.95
C VAL A 48 0.42 1.66 -2.21
N MET A 49 0.91 1.02 -3.26
CA MET A 49 1.12 1.61 -4.57
C MET A 49 0.27 0.89 -5.61
N TYR A 50 -0.23 1.63 -6.60
CA TYR A 50 -0.90 1.07 -7.76
C TYR A 50 -0.01 1.19 -8.99
N LEU A 51 0.22 0.08 -9.68
CA LEU A 51 0.90 0.05 -10.98
C LEU A 51 -0.15 -0.20 -12.07
N ASN A 52 -0.43 0.80 -12.89
CA ASN A 52 -1.35 0.61 -14.01
C ASN A 52 -0.64 -0.07 -15.20
N LYS A 53 -1.41 -0.51 -16.20
CA LYS A 53 -0.85 -1.20 -17.38
C LYS A 53 0.00 -0.31 -18.28
N SER A 54 -0.13 1.00 -18.17
CA SER A 54 0.75 1.97 -18.85
C SER A 54 2.11 2.11 -18.17
N GLY A 55 2.34 1.43 -17.04
CA GLY A 55 3.58 1.50 -16.27
C GLY A 55 3.62 2.67 -15.29
N ASN A 56 2.53 3.44 -15.15
CA ASN A 56 2.46 4.55 -14.20
C ASN A 56 2.21 4.03 -12.79
N VAL A 57 2.78 4.76 -11.84
CA VAL A 57 2.80 4.40 -10.43
C VAL A 57 2.09 5.48 -9.62
N TYR A 58 1.17 5.06 -8.75
CA TYR A 58 0.40 5.97 -7.92
C TYR A 58 0.42 5.54 -6.46
N GLU A 59 0.48 6.49 -5.54
CA GLU A 59 0.32 6.25 -4.09
C GLU A 59 -1.17 6.08 -3.76
N VAL A 60 -1.54 4.92 -3.21
CA VAL A 60 -2.91 4.61 -2.80
C VAL A 60 -3.12 4.93 -1.32
N TYR A 61 -2.15 4.53 -0.49
CA TYR A 61 -2.19 4.71 0.96
C TYR A 61 -0.76 4.84 1.50
N ASN A 62 -0.56 5.73 2.46
CA ASN A 62 0.71 5.92 3.16
C ASN A 62 0.44 6.36 4.60
N GLY A 63 0.63 5.46 5.56
CA GLY A 63 0.36 5.73 6.97
C GLY A 63 0.37 4.49 7.87
N PRO A 64 -0.14 4.61 9.11
CA PRO A 64 -0.23 3.50 10.07
C PRO A 64 -1.11 2.34 9.58
N GLY A 65 -0.66 1.10 9.73
CA GLY A 65 -1.36 -0.06 9.19
C GLY A 65 -2.65 -0.45 9.94
N LYS A 66 -2.87 0.09 11.14
CA LYS A 66 -4.03 -0.20 11.99
C LYS A 66 -5.38 0.10 11.32
N GLU A 67 -5.52 1.26 10.66
CA GLU A 67 -6.78 1.64 10.02
C GLU A 67 -7.12 0.73 8.82
N PRO A 68 -6.20 0.50 7.86
CA PRO A 68 -6.38 -0.52 6.83
C PRO A 68 -6.68 -1.91 7.41
N TRP A 69 -5.99 -2.33 8.47
CA TRP A 69 -6.23 -3.61 9.11
C TRP A 69 -7.65 -3.71 9.65
N ASN A 70 -8.12 -2.73 10.43
CA ASN A 70 -9.47 -2.74 10.99
C ASN A 70 -10.57 -2.74 9.92
N ASN A 71 -10.35 -2.03 8.82
CA ASN A 71 -11.31 -1.89 7.71
C ASN A 71 -11.19 -2.97 6.63
N ALA A 72 -10.23 -3.90 6.74
CA ALA A 72 -10.11 -5.02 5.82
C ALA A 72 -11.23 -6.06 6.05
N GLY A 73 -11.57 -6.81 5.01
CA GLY A 73 -12.59 -7.86 5.08
C GLY A 73 -12.29 -8.97 6.10
N LYS A 74 -13.24 -9.88 6.26
CA LYS A 74 -13.06 -11.09 7.08
C LYS A 74 -11.89 -11.92 6.54
N ARG A 75 -11.29 -12.70 7.43
CA ARG A 75 -10.25 -13.68 7.06
C ARG A 75 -10.84 -14.74 6.13
N ASP A 76 -10.15 -15.03 5.04
CA ASP A 76 -10.46 -16.17 4.19
C ASP A 76 -9.86 -17.48 4.77
N SER A 77 -10.01 -18.58 4.04
CA SER A 77 -9.50 -19.91 4.45
C SER A 77 -7.98 -19.97 4.58
N HIS A 78 -7.25 -18.99 4.03
CA HIS A 78 -5.80 -18.86 4.10
C HIS A 78 -5.37 -17.80 5.10
N ASN A 79 -6.28 -17.39 6.00
CA ASN A 79 -6.03 -16.37 7.03
C ASN A 79 -5.70 -14.98 6.46
N ASN A 80 -6.05 -14.71 5.20
CA ASN A 80 -5.81 -13.44 4.54
C ASN A 80 -7.01 -12.50 4.70
N ARG A 81 -6.74 -11.20 4.81
CA ARG A 81 -7.75 -10.14 4.75
C ARG A 81 -7.57 -9.34 3.48
N HIS A 82 -8.68 -9.12 2.78
CA HIS A 82 -8.72 -8.37 1.53
C HIS A 82 -9.22 -6.95 1.81
N ILE A 83 -8.56 -5.95 1.23
CA ILE A 83 -9.03 -4.56 1.30
C ILE A 83 -8.98 -3.92 -0.08
N MET A 84 -10.08 -3.28 -0.47
CA MET A 84 -10.21 -2.63 -1.77
C MET A 84 -9.32 -1.40 -1.86
N VAL A 85 -8.69 -1.19 -3.02
CA VAL A 85 -7.93 0.03 -3.34
C VAL A 85 -8.77 1.29 -3.12
N ASN A 86 -10.06 1.24 -3.45
CA ASN A 86 -10.95 2.38 -3.21
C ASN A 86 -11.12 2.68 -1.70
N ASN A 87 -11.22 1.65 -0.86
CA ASN A 87 -11.33 1.84 0.59
C ASN A 87 -10.03 2.44 1.14
N LEU A 88 -8.87 1.95 0.67
CA LEU A 88 -7.57 2.52 1.03
C LEU A 88 -7.45 3.99 0.64
N MET A 89 -7.92 4.38 -0.55
CA MET A 89 -7.94 5.78 -0.98
C MET A 89 -8.79 6.66 -0.06
N GLU A 90 -9.92 6.15 0.46
CA GLU A 90 -10.75 6.88 1.42
C GLU A 90 -10.08 6.97 2.79
N LEU A 91 -9.46 5.88 3.27
CA LEU A 91 -8.71 5.88 4.53
C LEU A 91 -7.50 6.81 4.49
N ASP A 92 -6.83 6.89 3.34
CA ASP A 92 -5.66 7.75 3.15
C ASP A 92 -5.99 9.23 3.41
N LYS A 93 -7.20 9.70 3.05
CA LYS A 93 -7.64 11.08 3.29
C LYS A 93 -7.61 11.48 4.77
N ASN A 94 -7.72 10.50 5.67
CA ASN A 94 -7.72 10.71 7.12
C ASN A 94 -6.33 10.59 7.75
N VAL A 95 -5.30 10.25 6.98
CA VAL A 95 -3.92 10.17 7.50
C VAL A 95 -3.31 11.56 7.57
N SER A 96 -3.04 12.03 8.79
CA SER A 96 -2.35 13.31 9.02
C SER A 96 -0.95 13.32 8.41
N GLY A 97 -0.47 14.50 8.00
CA GLY A 97 0.84 14.63 7.35
C GLY A 97 2.01 14.08 8.16
N GLU A 98 1.96 14.20 9.49
CA GLU A 98 3.00 13.74 10.42
C GLU A 98 3.07 12.21 10.52
N MET A 99 1.94 11.54 10.30
CA MET A 99 1.83 10.09 10.28
C MET A 99 2.19 9.51 8.90
N ARG A 100 2.52 10.34 7.90
CA ARG A 100 2.95 9.84 6.59
C ARG A 100 4.45 9.62 6.57
N ILE A 101 4.89 8.68 5.76
CA ILE A 101 6.30 8.57 5.37
C ILE A 101 6.53 9.60 4.27
N LYS A 102 7.44 10.54 4.51
CA LYS A 102 7.72 11.64 3.57
C LYS A 102 8.36 11.09 2.29
N PRO A 103 7.80 11.35 1.09
CA PRO A 103 8.43 10.93 -0.15
C PRO A 103 9.70 11.75 -0.41
N ILE A 104 10.74 11.09 -0.91
CA ILE A 104 11.99 11.72 -1.39
C ILE A 104 11.96 11.99 -2.90
N HIS A 105 11.11 11.26 -3.64
CA HIS A 105 10.76 11.57 -5.03
C HIS A 105 9.25 11.77 -5.16
N MET A 106 8.83 12.69 -6.02
CA MET A 106 7.42 12.96 -6.25
C MET A 106 6.69 11.69 -6.69
N ILE A 107 5.57 11.41 -6.04
CA ILE A 107 4.65 10.33 -6.39
C ILE A 107 3.24 10.90 -6.46
N GLU A 108 2.53 10.60 -7.54
CA GLU A 108 1.16 11.07 -7.73
C GLU A 108 0.18 10.25 -6.89
N LYS A 109 -0.82 10.89 -6.28
CA LYS A 109 -1.91 10.22 -5.58
C LYS A 109 -2.80 9.47 -6.56
N MET A 110 -3.21 8.27 -6.17
CA MET A 110 -4.14 7.45 -6.94
C MET A 110 -5.48 8.17 -7.10
N ARG A 111 -6.06 8.05 -8.30
CA ARG A 111 -7.43 8.47 -8.61
C ARG A 111 -8.18 7.33 -9.28
N ARG A 112 -9.51 7.35 -9.20
CA ARG A 112 -10.35 6.23 -9.68
C ARG A 112 -10.18 6.01 -11.19
N GLU A 113 -10.02 7.08 -11.94
CA GLU A 113 -9.81 7.09 -13.38
C GLU A 113 -8.48 6.46 -13.83
N TYR A 114 -7.51 6.28 -12.91
CA TYR A 114 -6.20 5.68 -13.22
C TYR A 114 -6.19 4.15 -13.13
N LYS A 115 -7.30 3.55 -12.64
CA LYS A 115 -7.43 2.09 -12.54
C LYS A 115 -7.48 1.44 -13.91
N ASN A 116 -6.94 0.21 -13.97
CA ASN A 116 -7.06 -0.65 -15.14
C ASN A 116 -8.55 -0.97 -15.41
N ARG A 117 -9.06 -0.64 -16.61
CA ARG A 117 -10.46 -0.90 -16.98
C ARG A 117 -10.69 -2.39 -17.21
N MET A 118 -11.95 -2.81 -17.23
CA MET A 118 -12.31 -4.23 -17.36
C MET A 118 -11.80 -4.86 -18.66
N GLY A 119 -11.78 -4.11 -19.76
CA GLY A 119 -11.17 -4.55 -21.03
C GLY A 119 -9.64 -4.55 -21.04
N ASP A 120 -9.02 -3.91 -20.05
CA ASP A 120 -7.56 -3.88 -19.93
C ASP A 120 -7.07 -5.12 -19.17
N ARG A 121 -7.91 -5.84 -18.41
CA ARG A 121 -7.56 -7.02 -17.60
C ARG A 121 -7.42 -8.29 -18.46
N LYS A 122 -6.35 -8.35 -19.25
CA LYS A 122 -5.72 -9.61 -19.63
C LYS A 122 -4.96 -10.19 -18.45
#